data_AF-A0A963T5A0-F1
#
_entry.id   AF-A0A963T5A0-F1
#
_cell.length_a   1.000
_cell.length_b   1.000
_cell.length_c   1.000
_cell.angle_alpha   90.00
_cell.angle_beta   90.00
_cell.angle_gamma   90.00
#
_symmetry.space_group_name_H-M   'P 1'
#
loop_
_entity.id
_entity.type
_entity.pdbx_description
1 polymer ?
#
loop_
_entity_poly.entity_id
_entity_poly.type
_entity_poly.pdbx_seq_one_letter_code
_entity_poly.pdbx_strand_id
1 'polypeptide(L)'
;MFHRVLIVAVLLAAAPAAAQDEYAARRGALTGLSRIFGELHHIRRMCEPSAEADAWRDNMKRLIDLEQPAFDLRDEMVGAFNDGYRSAQARFDYCDRNAEDYAAARAAAGEALVANLSAPLYTATYGEDAEGVNVFRGVGDARP
;
A
#
# COMPACT_ATOMS: atom_id res chain seq x y z
N MET A 1 -32.98 -37.87 39.27
CA MET A 1 -31.59 -37.38 39.37
C MET A 1 -31.23 -36.73 38.05
N PHE A 2 -30.99 -35.42 38.10
CA PHE A 2 -30.88 -34.51 36.96
C PHE A 2 -29.56 -34.70 36.21
N HIS A 3 -29.59 -35.16 34.96
CA HIS A 3 -28.48 -34.96 34.03
C HIS A 3 -28.76 -33.67 33.26
N ARG A 4 -28.20 -32.57 33.77
CA ARG A 4 -28.25 -31.25 33.14
C ARG A 4 -27.45 -31.30 31.84
N VAL A 5 -28.18 -31.18 30.74
CA VAL A 5 -27.68 -30.88 29.40
C VAL A 5 -26.95 -29.54 29.45
N LEU A 6 -25.67 -29.52 29.06
CA LEU A 6 -24.93 -28.31 28.70
C LEU A 6 -24.20 -28.59 27.38
N ILE A 7 -24.93 -28.45 26.28
CA ILE A 7 -24.34 -28.31 24.95
C ILE A 7 -23.94 -26.83 24.85
N VAL A 8 -22.65 -26.56 25.01
CA VAL A 8 -22.07 -25.25 24.73
C VAL A 8 -22.06 -25.08 23.22
N ALA A 9 -23.03 -24.31 22.71
CA ALA A 9 -23.04 -23.88 21.32
C ALA A 9 -21.88 -22.89 21.12
N VAL A 10 -20.77 -23.39 20.55
CA VAL A 10 -19.68 -22.56 20.06
C VAL A 10 -20.18 -21.86 18.80
N LEU A 11 -20.72 -20.65 18.97
CA LEU A 11 -20.94 -19.71 17.88
C LEU A 11 -19.56 -19.18 17.45
N LEU A 12 -18.89 -19.91 16.54
CA LEU A 12 -17.79 -19.35 15.76
C LEU A 12 -18.40 -18.23 14.89
N ALA A 13 -18.07 -16.98 15.22
CA ALA A 13 -18.34 -15.85 14.35
C ALA A 13 -17.49 -16.01 13.08
N ALA A 14 -18.04 -16.66 12.06
CA ALA A 14 -17.48 -16.62 10.72
C ALA A 14 -17.69 -15.19 10.18
N ALA A 15 -16.65 -14.35 10.23
CA ALA A 15 -16.65 -13.11 9.46
C ALA A 15 -16.84 -13.46 7.97
N PRO A 16 -17.58 -12.65 7.19
CA PRO A 16 -17.78 -12.93 5.77
C PRO A 16 -16.42 -12.94 5.06
N ALA A 17 -16.15 -13.99 4.27
CA ALA A 17 -14.87 -14.18 3.58
C ALA A 17 -14.44 -12.95 2.76
N ALA A 18 -15.40 -12.27 2.11
CA ALA A 18 -15.15 -11.05 1.34
C ALA A 18 -14.51 -9.91 2.16
N ALA A 19 -14.87 -9.74 3.44
CA ALA A 19 -14.28 -8.70 4.29
C ALA A 19 -12.84 -9.03 4.69
N GLN A 20 -12.49 -10.32 4.77
CA GLN A 20 -11.12 -10.76 5.02
C GLN A 20 -10.24 -10.54 3.79
N ASP A 21 -10.77 -10.81 2.60
CA ASP A 21 -10.08 -10.60 1.33
C ASP A 21 -9.78 -9.11 1.09
N GLU A 22 -10.75 -8.23 1.36
CA GLU A 22 -10.58 -6.79 1.25
C GLU A 22 -9.50 -6.25 2.22
N TYR A 23 -9.51 -6.73 3.47
CA TYR A 23 -8.49 -6.36 4.45
C TYR A 23 -7.10 -6.84 4.04
N ALA A 24 -6.97 -8.08 3.55
CA ALA A 24 -5.71 -8.63 3.07
C ALA A 24 -5.17 -7.83 1.86
N ALA A 25 -6.04 -7.47 0.92
CA ALA A 25 -5.68 -6.62 -0.21
C ALA A 25 -5.21 -5.23 0.24
N ARG A 26 -5.91 -4.60 1.19
CA ARG A 26 -5.51 -3.30 1.76
C ARG A 26 -4.15 -3.38 2.47
N ARG A 27 -3.96 -4.37 3.34
CA ARG A 27 -2.67 -4.64 4.02
C ARG A 27 -1.54 -4.83 3.00
N GLY A 28 -1.78 -5.60 1.94
CA GLY A 28 -0.81 -5.78 0.85
C GLY A 28 -0.48 -4.48 0.11
N ALA A 29 -1.47 -3.64 -0.17
CA ALA A 29 -1.25 -2.36 -0.84
C ALA A 29 -0.49 -1.36 0.05
N LEU A 30 -0.80 -1.30 1.35
CA LEU A 30 -0.10 -0.43 2.31
C LEU A 30 1.36 -0.84 2.51
N THR A 31 1.62 -2.13 2.68
CA THR A 31 2.99 -2.67 2.79
C THR A 31 3.77 -2.48 1.49
N GLY A 32 3.14 -2.70 0.33
CA GLY A 32 3.72 -2.43 -0.98
C GLY A 32 4.09 -0.96 -1.20
N LEU A 33 3.20 -0.04 -0.83
CA LEU A 33 3.44 1.41 -0.95
C LEU A 33 4.57 1.85 0.01
N SER A 34 4.58 1.30 1.22
CA SER A 34 5.65 1.56 2.21
C SER A 34 7.02 1.14 1.67
N ARG A 35 7.11 -0.02 1.00
CA ARG A 35 8.34 -0.46 0.32
C ARG A 35 8.79 0.50 -0.76
N ILE A 36 7.87 0.98 -1.59
CA ILE A 36 8.16 1.96 -2.65
C ILE A 36 8.71 3.25 -2.05
N PHE A 37 8.14 3.75 -0.96
CA PHE A 37 8.68 4.94 -0.29
C PHE A 37 10.10 4.72 0.22
N GLY A 38 10.44 3.52 0.70
CA GLY A 38 11.81 3.16 1.08
C GLY A 38 12.77 3.20 -0.11
N GLU A 39 12.38 2.57 -1.22
CA GLU A 39 13.17 2.52 -2.46
C GLU A 39 13.43 3.93 -3.02
N LEU A 40 12.38 4.76 -3.06
CA LEU A 40 12.47 6.15 -3.52
C LEU A 40 13.30 7.04 -2.58
N HIS A 41 13.19 6.82 -1.26
CA HIS A 41 13.97 7.55 -0.27
C HIS A 41 15.47 7.39 -0.50
N HIS A 42 15.93 6.16 -0.78
CA HIS A 42 17.35 5.92 -1.09
C HIS A 42 17.79 6.70 -2.33
N ILE A 43 17.11 6.47 -3.47
CA ILE A 43 17.54 7.02 -4.76
C ILE A 43 17.49 8.54 -4.77
N ARG A 44 16.46 9.15 -4.19
CA ARG A 44 16.33 10.61 -4.16
C ARG A 44 17.38 11.28 -3.28
N ARG A 45 17.83 10.63 -2.19
CA ARG A 45 18.95 11.14 -1.38
C ARG A 45 20.25 11.28 -2.15
N MET A 46 20.48 10.42 -3.14
CA MET A 46 21.70 10.43 -3.94
C MET A 46 21.55 11.23 -5.25
N CYS A 47 20.38 11.22 -5.88
CA CYS A 47 20.13 11.98 -7.11
C CYS A 47 19.77 13.46 -6.86
N GLU A 48 19.06 13.77 -5.77
CA GLU A 48 18.54 15.11 -5.47
C GLU A 48 18.79 15.51 -4.00
N PRO A 49 20.06 15.51 -3.53
CA PRO A 49 20.40 15.65 -2.11
C PRO A 49 19.95 16.99 -1.49
N SER A 50 19.71 18.03 -2.29
CA SER A 50 19.36 19.38 -1.82
C SER A 50 17.85 19.66 -1.77
N ALA A 51 17.00 18.80 -2.33
CA ALA A 51 15.59 19.10 -2.54
C ALA A 51 14.63 18.15 -1.80
N GLU A 52 14.90 16.85 -1.74
CA GLU A 52 13.83 15.86 -1.47
C GLU A 52 14.26 14.70 -0.54
N ALA A 53 15.41 14.81 0.14
CA ALA A 53 15.96 13.72 0.95
C ALA A 53 14.97 13.18 1.99
N ASP A 54 14.24 14.06 2.69
CA ASP A 54 13.32 13.65 3.77
C ASP A 54 11.86 13.51 3.33
N ALA A 55 11.50 13.97 2.12
CA ALA A 55 10.11 13.97 1.63
C ALA A 55 9.46 12.58 1.67
N TRP A 56 10.20 11.54 1.27
CA TRP A 56 9.71 10.16 1.25
C TRP A 56 9.54 9.56 2.65
N ARG A 57 10.43 9.92 3.57
CA ARG A 57 10.28 9.54 4.98
C ARG A 57 9.04 10.20 5.59
N ASP A 58 8.78 11.45 5.23
CA ASP A 58 7.59 12.16 5.69
C ASP A 58 6.31 11.66 5.04
N ASN A 59 6.34 11.24 3.77
CA ASN A 59 5.22 10.55 3.12
C ASN A 59 4.91 9.22 3.83
N MET A 60 5.93 8.46 4.24
CA MET A 60 5.73 7.25 5.05
C MET A 60 5.07 7.55 6.40
N LYS A 61 5.51 8.60 7.10
CA LYS A 61 4.87 9.04 8.37
C LYS A 61 3.41 9.42 8.13
N ARG A 62 3.15 10.26 7.12
CA ARG A 62 1.80 10.67 6.73
C ARG A 62 0.90 9.48 6.41
N LEU A 63 1.43 8.46 5.72
CA LEU A 63 0.68 7.24 5.42
C LEU A 63 0.26 6.50 6.70
N ILE A 64 1.20 6.31 7.64
CA ILE A 64 0.89 5.68 8.93
C ILE A 64 -0.13 6.51 9.72
N ASP A 65 0.03 7.83 9.74
CA ASP A 65 -0.85 8.73 10.49
C ASP A 65 -2.28 8.74 9.90
N LEU A 66 -2.41 8.67 8.57
CA LEU A 66 -3.71 8.60 7.89
C LEU A 66 -4.41 7.25 8.12
N GLU A 67 -3.67 6.15 7.99
CA GLU A 67 -4.25 4.81 8.05
C GLU A 67 -4.49 4.32 9.48
N GLN A 68 -3.80 4.90 10.47
CA GLN A 68 -3.83 4.48 11.88
C GLN A 68 -3.84 2.94 12.03
N PRO A 69 -2.86 2.24 11.43
CA PRO A 69 -2.89 0.79 11.37
C PRO A 69 -2.76 0.16 12.76
N ALA A 70 -3.28 -1.06 12.90
CA ALA A 70 -2.96 -1.90 14.04
C ALA A 70 -1.44 -2.12 14.14
N PHE A 71 -0.97 -2.42 15.35
CA PHE A 71 0.47 -2.46 15.66
C PHE A 71 1.26 -3.43 14.76
N ASP A 72 0.69 -4.60 14.48
CA ASP A 72 1.27 -5.61 13.58
C ASP A 72 1.44 -5.09 12.14
N LEU A 73 0.40 -4.47 11.57
CA LEU A 73 0.48 -3.84 10.26
C LEU A 73 1.45 -2.65 10.25
N ARG A 74 1.48 -1.86 11.32
CA ARG A 74 2.43 -0.74 11.43
C ARG A 74 3.87 -1.24 11.36
N ASP A 75 4.19 -2.33 12.05
CA ASP A 75 5.51 -2.94 12.05
C ASP A 75 5.84 -3.54 10.67
N GLU A 76 4.88 -4.20 10.01
CA GLU A 76 5.03 -4.67 8.63
C GLU A 76 5.33 -3.52 7.65
N MET A 77 4.60 -2.42 7.75
CA MET A 77 4.79 -1.23 6.92
C MET A 77 6.18 -0.61 7.14
N VAL A 78 6.60 -0.45 8.39
CA VAL A 78 7.95 0.07 8.72
C VAL A 78 9.04 -0.89 8.24
N GLY A 79 8.84 -2.19 8.42
CA GLY A 79 9.73 -3.24 7.91
C GLY A 79 9.89 -3.15 6.40
N ALA A 80 8.77 -3.08 5.67
CA ALA A 80 8.73 -2.96 4.22
C ALA A 80 9.45 -1.70 3.71
N PHE A 81 9.27 -0.56 4.37
CA PHE A 81 10.03 0.66 4.07
C PHE A 81 11.53 0.44 4.21
N ASN A 82 11.98 -0.12 5.33
CA ASN A 82 13.39 -0.37 5.59
C ASN A 82 13.99 -1.38 4.60
N ASP A 83 13.24 -2.42 4.24
CA ASP A 83 13.63 -3.40 3.24
C ASP A 83 13.74 -2.78 1.84
N GLY A 84 12.77 -1.94 1.46
CA GLY A 84 12.80 -1.21 0.20
C GLY A 84 14.03 -0.31 0.10
N TYR A 85 14.32 0.45 1.15
CA TYR A 85 15.51 1.29 1.23
C TYR A 85 16.80 0.50 1.03
N ARG A 86 16.98 -0.59 1.80
CA ARG A 86 18.17 -1.46 1.67
C ARG A 86 18.27 -2.12 0.31
N SER A 87 17.14 -2.51 -0.27
CA SER A 87 17.08 -3.13 -1.60
C SER A 87 17.53 -2.16 -2.69
N ALA A 88 17.08 -0.90 -2.64
CA ALA A 88 17.53 0.12 -3.57
C ALA A 88 19.01 0.48 -3.34
N GLN A 89 19.44 0.55 -2.08
CA GLN A 89 20.84 0.79 -1.71
C GLN A 89 21.78 -0.27 -2.27
N ALA A 90 21.44 -1.55 -2.13
CA ALA A 90 22.27 -2.64 -2.66
C ALA A 90 22.34 -2.65 -4.20
N ARG A 91 21.41 -1.97 -4.89
CA ARG A 91 21.32 -1.96 -6.34
C ARG A 91 21.95 -0.70 -6.97
N PHE A 92 21.91 0.42 -6.27
CA PHE A 92 22.31 1.72 -6.80
C PHE A 92 23.16 2.48 -5.78
N ASP A 93 24.48 2.50 -6.01
CA ASP A 93 25.45 3.18 -5.13
C ASP A 93 25.68 4.66 -5.50
N TYR A 94 25.32 5.08 -6.71
CA TYR A 94 25.45 6.45 -7.20
C TYR A 94 24.32 6.80 -8.16
N CYS A 95 24.04 8.10 -8.33
CA CYS A 95 23.00 8.54 -9.25
C CYS A 95 23.43 8.36 -10.71
N ASP A 96 22.68 7.54 -11.45
CA ASP A 96 22.79 7.38 -12.89
C ASP A 96 21.40 7.26 -13.53
N ARG A 97 21.36 7.20 -14.86
CA ARG A 97 20.10 7.10 -15.61
C ARG A 97 19.29 5.85 -15.22
N ASN A 98 19.94 4.74 -14.89
CA ASN A 98 19.21 3.52 -14.49
C ASN A 98 18.53 3.70 -13.13
N ALA A 99 19.16 4.40 -12.19
CA ALA A 99 18.58 4.74 -10.90
C ALA A 99 17.39 5.69 -11.06
N GLU A 100 17.51 6.71 -11.92
CA GLU A 100 16.43 7.64 -12.25
C GLU A 100 15.23 6.93 -12.90
N ASP A 101 15.48 6.11 -13.92
CA ASP A 101 14.45 5.32 -14.61
C ASP A 101 13.75 4.35 -13.65
N TYR A 102 14.51 3.71 -12.76
CA TYR A 102 13.96 2.86 -11.72
C TYR A 102 13.07 3.68 -10.77
N ALA A 103 13.53 4.83 -10.27
CA ALA A 103 12.72 5.68 -9.40
C ALA A 103 11.42 6.13 -10.08
N ALA A 104 11.46 6.51 -11.35
CA ALA A 104 10.26 6.85 -12.12
C ALA A 104 9.28 5.67 -12.19
N ALA A 105 9.77 4.47 -12.51
CA ALA A 105 8.94 3.26 -12.54
C ALA A 105 8.35 2.91 -11.17
N ARG A 106 9.09 3.12 -10.08
CA ARG A 106 8.59 2.89 -8.70
C ARG A 106 7.56 3.93 -8.29
N ALA A 107 7.73 5.18 -8.69
CA ALA A 107 6.72 6.22 -8.46
C ALA A 107 5.39 5.86 -9.15
N ALA A 108 5.43 5.47 -10.43
CA ALA A 108 4.24 5.02 -11.16
C ALA A 108 3.57 3.80 -10.53
N ALA A 109 4.36 2.83 -10.04
CA ALA A 109 3.81 1.70 -9.29
C ALA A 109 3.15 2.13 -7.97
N GLY A 110 3.70 3.16 -7.31
CA GLY A 110 3.12 3.75 -6.10
C GLY A 110 1.78 4.42 -6.36
N GLU A 111 1.66 5.17 -7.46
CA GLU A 111 0.40 5.77 -7.90
C GLU A 111 -0.70 4.73 -8.10
N ALA A 112 -0.37 3.59 -8.73
CA ALA A 112 -1.31 2.49 -8.89
C ALA A 112 -1.79 1.90 -7.54
N LEU A 113 -0.90 1.80 -6.55
CA LEU A 113 -1.28 1.33 -5.21
C LEU A 113 -2.19 2.34 -4.48
N VAL A 114 -1.89 3.64 -4.59
CA VAL A 114 -2.73 4.71 -4.03
C VAL A 114 -4.12 4.72 -4.67
N ALA A 115 -4.20 4.54 -5.99
CA ALA A 115 -5.47 4.41 -6.71
C ALA A 115 -6.29 3.23 -6.17
N ASN A 116 -5.66 2.06 -5.98
CA ASN A 116 -6.34 0.89 -5.42
C ASN A 116 -6.82 1.10 -3.98
N LEU A 117 -6.01 1.75 -3.13
CA LEU A 117 -6.35 2.04 -1.74
C LEU A 117 -7.55 2.98 -1.58
N SER A 118 -7.71 3.90 -2.54
CA SER A 118 -8.75 4.93 -2.53
C SER A 118 -10.01 4.54 -3.30
N ALA A 119 -9.92 3.60 -4.24
CA ALA A 119 -11.05 3.21 -5.10
C ALA A 119 -12.35 2.87 -4.32
N PRO A 120 -12.33 2.08 -3.23
CA PRO A 120 -13.56 1.78 -2.48
C PRO A 120 -14.20 3.04 -1.87
N LEU A 121 -13.39 3.99 -1.39
CA LEU A 121 -13.87 5.25 -0.83
C LEU A 121 -14.47 6.15 -1.93
N TYR A 122 -13.84 6.21 -3.10
CA TYR A 122 -14.36 6.93 -4.25
C TYR A 122 -15.72 6.40 -4.67
N THR A 123 -15.85 5.08 -4.84
CA THR A 123 -17.12 4.44 -5.20
C THR A 123 -18.21 4.74 -4.16
N ALA A 124 -17.89 4.66 -2.87
CA ALA A 124 -18.85 4.95 -1.81
C ALA A 124 -19.29 6.43 -1.77
N THR A 125 -18.40 7.36 -2.18
CA THR A 125 -18.66 8.80 -2.10
C THR A 125 -19.37 9.34 -3.35
N TYR A 126 -19.02 8.84 -4.54
CA TYR A 126 -19.44 9.43 -5.81
C TYR A 126 -20.33 8.52 -6.67
N GLY A 127 -20.46 7.22 -6.35
CA GLY A 127 -21.13 6.25 -7.21
C GLY A 127 -20.21 5.73 -8.33
N GLU A 128 -20.55 4.57 -8.90
CA GLU A 128 -19.75 3.92 -9.96
C GLU A 128 -19.83 4.64 -11.32
N ASP A 129 -20.83 5.52 -11.47
CA ASP A 129 -21.29 6.18 -12.70
C ASP A 129 -21.05 7.70 -12.72
N ALA A 130 -20.27 8.24 -11.78
CA ALA A 130 -19.94 9.67 -11.75
C ALA A 130 -19.21 10.12 -13.02
N GLU A 131 -19.81 11.08 -13.72
CA GLU A 131 -19.26 11.70 -14.93
C GLU A 131 -17.94 12.42 -14.60
N GLY A 132 -16.82 11.90 -15.13
CA GLY A 132 -15.47 12.47 -14.96
C GLY A 132 -14.43 11.58 -14.27
N VAL A 133 -14.77 10.36 -13.86
CA VAL A 133 -13.82 9.45 -13.19
C VAL A 133 -13.05 8.60 -14.20
N ASN A 134 -11.77 8.91 -14.43
CA ASN A 134 -10.84 7.98 -15.08
C ASN A 134 -10.31 6.96 -14.06
N VAL A 135 -11.08 5.92 -13.78
CA VAL A 135 -10.55 4.74 -13.08
C VAL A 135 -9.59 4.05 -14.05
N PHE A 136 -8.30 3.99 -13.72
CA PHE A 136 -7.33 3.20 -14.48
C PHE A 136 -7.67 1.71 -14.31
N ARG A 137 -8.60 1.23 -15.13
CA ARG A 137 -8.83 -0.21 -15.33
C ARG A 137 -7.68 -0.68 -16.21
N GLY A 138 -6.83 -1.54 -15.66
CA GLY A 138 -5.64 -2.03 -16.35
C GLY A 138 -5.94 -2.47 -17.79
N VAL A 139 -4.96 -2.28 -18.68
CA VAL A 139 -4.98 -2.57 -20.12
C VAL A 139 -5.73 -3.88 -20.42
N GLY A 140 -7.00 -3.79 -20.80
CA GLY A 140 -7.86 -4.97 -21.00
C GLY A 140 -9.04 -4.74 -21.93
N ASP A 141 -9.58 -3.53 -22.01
CA ASP A 141 -10.84 -3.29 -22.72
C ASP A 141 -10.62 -2.39 -23.95
N ALA A 142 -9.76 -2.86 -24.86
CA ALA A 142 -9.88 -2.48 -26.27
C ALA A 142 -10.70 -3.55 -26.97
N ARG A 143 -11.99 -3.26 -27.22
CA ARG A 143 -12.80 -3.95 -28.21
C ARG A 143 -13.63 -2.91 -28.98
N PRO A 144 -13.91 -3.20 -30.26
CA PRO A 144 -13.72 -2.29 -31.40
C PRO A 144 -14.66 -1.10 -31.45
#